data_AF-A0ABD7HHX4-F1
#
_entry.id   AF-A0ABD7HHX4-F1
#
_cell.length_a   1.000
_cell.length_b   1.000
_cell.length_c   1.000
_cell.angle_alpha   90.00
_cell.angle_beta   90.00
_cell.angle_gamma   90.00
#
_symmetry.space_group_name_H-M   'P 1'
#
loop_
_entity.id
_entity.type
_entity.pdbx_description
1 polymer ?
#
loop_
_entity_poly.entity_id
_entity_poly.type
_entity_poly.pdbx_seq_one_letter_code
_entity_poly.pdbx_strand_id
1 'polypeptide(L)'
;MMLTDDQRWLLRMVGGWAMRDCLIGSAGVAHLMQSMYGGTGRALDGAPPYIRGFQCGGNKIVSTSVPVVTVTTAQLNKYARSLPADLVAEMRECAAAALRNNIIRQQFCHCGSTPCGYAYMGDRICPPTEQQELDARTEYWRCHDWTEDLLDRALGFTTEVEPVGQLELFEIPEAS
;
A
#
# COMPACT_ATOMS: atom_id res chain seq x y z
N MET A 1 10.02 -20.05 -3.18
CA MET A 1 11.15 -19.44 -2.45
C MET A 1 10.56 -18.22 -1.77
N MET A 2 10.49 -18.30 -0.45
CA MET A 2 9.95 -17.24 0.39
C MET A 2 10.96 -16.08 0.42
N LEU A 3 10.48 -14.84 0.48
CA LEU A 3 11.35 -13.70 0.76
C LEU A 3 11.90 -13.82 2.18
N THR A 4 13.14 -13.36 2.40
CA THR A 4 13.69 -13.26 3.76
C THR A 4 13.02 -12.11 4.53
N ASP A 5 13.15 -12.10 5.85
CA ASP A 5 12.60 -11.03 6.71
C ASP A 5 13.13 -9.65 6.29
N ASP A 6 14.43 -9.54 6.05
CA ASP A 6 15.05 -8.29 5.58
C ASP A 6 14.50 -7.85 4.22
N GLN A 7 14.23 -8.79 3.32
CA GLN A 7 13.62 -8.50 2.02
C GLN A 7 12.18 -8.01 2.18
N ARG A 8 11.40 -8.60 3.10
CA ARG A 8 10.04 -8.15 3.42
C ARG A 8 10.06 -6.74 4.01
N TRP A 9 11.00 -6.45 4.91
CA TRP A 9 11.21 -5.09 5.45
C TRP A 9 11.64 -4.09 4.37
N LEU A 10 12.49 -4.50 3.42
CA LEU A 10 12.85 -3.66 2.28
C LEU A 10 11.62 -3.32 1.42
N LEU A 11 10.74 -4.28 1.15
CA LEU A 11 9.48 -4.01 0.42
C LEU A 11 8.54 -3.11 1.23
N ARG A 12 8.45 -3.31 2.55
CA ARG A 12 7.67 -2.45 3.46
C ARG A 12 8.15 -1.01 3.45
N MET A 13 9.46 -0.82 3.32
CA MET A 13 10.08 0.50 3.22
C MET A 13 9.71 1.25 1.95
N VAL A 14 9.59 0.55 0.82
CA VAL A 14 9.00 1.14 -0.40
C VAL A 14 7.56 1.56 -0.12
N GLY A 15 6.77 0.64 0.43
CA GLY A 15 5.45 0.92 1.02
C GLY A 15 4.43 1.58 0.09
N GLY A 16 3.32 2.03 0.68
CA GLY A 16 2.28 2.80 0.04
C GLY A 16 1.68 2.18 -1.23
N TRP A 17 1.09 3.05 -2.06
CA TRP A 17 0.43 2.64 -3.30
C TRP A 17 1.37 1.94 -4.29
N ALA A 18 2.65 2.33 -4.32
CA ALA A 18 3.63 1.79 -5.24
C ALA A 18 3.93 0.30 -4.96
N MET A 19 4.13 -0.06 -3.69
CA MET A 19 4.33 -1.47 -3.33
C MET A 19 3.03 -2.28 -3.43
N ARG A 20 1.88 -1.70 -3.04
CA ARG A 20 0.57 -2.36 -3.22
C ARG A 20 0.36 -2.77 -4.66
N ASP A 21 0.60 -1.88 -5.61
CA ASP A 21 0.39 -2.15 -7.03
C ASP A 21 1.39 -3.21 -7.57
N CYS A 22 2.60 -3.28 -7.01
CA CYS A 22 3.55 -4.36 -7.32
C CYS A 22 3.05 -5.73 -6.86
N LEU A 23 2.35 -5.80 -5.73
CA LEU A 23 1.78 -7.04 -5.19
C LEU A 23 0.49 -7.45 -5.92
N ILE A 24 -0.23 -6.50 -6.53
CA ILE A 24 -1.39 -6.79 -7.39
C ILE A 24 -0.98 -7.49 -8.69
N GLY A 25 0.16 -7.11 -9.28
CA GLY A 25 0.65 -7.73 -10.51
C GLY A 25 1.88 -7.08 -11.14
N SER A 26 2.37 -7.70 -12.21
CA SER A 26 3.63 -7.34 -12.88
C SER A 26 3.63 -5.95 -13.51
N ALA A 27 2.45 -5.39 -13.82
CA ALA A 27 2.32 -4.02 -14.32
C ALA A 27 2.79 -2.99 -13.29
N GLY A 28 2.44 -3.17 -12.01
CA GLY A 28 2.92 -2.32 -10.93
C GLY A 28 4.43 -2.42 -10.74
N VAL A 29 4.99 -3.63 -10.85
CA VAL A 29 6.44 -3.85 -10.80
C VAL A 29 7.16 -3.12 -11.95
N ALA A 30 6.63 -3.21 -13.18
CA ALA A 30 7.20 -2.52 -14.33
C ALA A 30 7.17 -0.99 -14.13
N HIS A 31 6.04 -0.46 -13.66
CA HIS A 31 5.90 0.97 -13.36
C HIS A 31 6.90 1.43 -12.29
N LEU A 32 7.03 0.68 -11.19
CA LEU A 32 8.00 1.01 -10.13
C LEU A 32 9.43 1.04 -10.67
N MET A 33 9.82 0.05 -11.48
CA MET A 33 11.17 0.02 -12.06
C MET A 33 11.43 1.18 -13.03
N GLN A 34 10.43 1.59 -13.81
CA GLN A 34 10.53 2.73 -14.72
C GLN A 34 10.64 4.07 -14.00
N SER A 35 9.97 4.21 -12.85
CA SER A 35 10.00 5.45 -12.07
C SER A 35 11.37 5.76 -11.44
N MET A 36 12.27 4.76 -11.37
CA MET A 36 13.54 4.85 -10.65
C MET A 36 13.39 5.36 -9.20
N TYR A 37 12.25 5.03 -8.58
CA TYR A 37 11.88 5.56 -7.28
C TYR A 37 12.89 5.16 -6.20
N GLY A 38 13.21 6.11 -5.33
CA GLY A 38 14.10 5.89 -4.21
C GLY A 38 13.70 6.74 -3.01
N GLY A 39 14.17 6.33 -1.84
CA GLY A 39 13.91 7.02 -0.59
C GLY A 39 15.05 6.79 0.38
N THR A 40 15.34 7.80 1.22
CA THR A 40 16.36 7.73 2.26
C THR A 40 15.81 8.26 3.58
N GLY A 41 16.40 7.84 4.70
CA GLY A 41 16.18 8.43 6.01
C GLY A 41 14.90 8.01 6.74
N ARG A 42 14.15 7.02 6.24
CA ARG A 42 12.96 6.51 6.92
C ARG A 42 13.35 5.34 7.82
N ALA A 43 13.29 5.54 9.13
CA ALA A 43 13.22 4.43 10.08
C ALA A 43 11.77 3.89 10.08
N LEU A 44 11.63 2.57 10.09
CA LEU A 44 10.38 1.89 10.29
C LEU A 44 10.41 1.20 11.66
N ASP A 45 9.35 1.32 12.43
CA ASP A 45 9.23 0.63 13.71
C ASP A 45 9.29 -0.87 13.50
N GLY A 46 10.13 -1.56 14.28
CA GLY A 46 10.36 -3.01 14.16
C GLY A 46 11.31 -3.44 13.04
N ALA A 47 11.65 -2.56 12.09
CA ALA A 47 12.58 -2.88 11.02
C ALA A 47 14.03 -2.99 11.53
N PRO A 48 14.87 -3.82 10.90
CA PRO A 48 16.30 -3.85 11.20
C PRO A 48 16.91 -2.44 11.07
N PRO A 49 17.71 -1.99 12.04
CA PRO A 49 18.14 -0.59 12.14
C PRO A 49 19.03 -0.14 10.98
N TYR A 50 19.57 -1.09 10.21
CA TYR A 50 20.36 -0.80 9.03
C TYR A 50 19.48 -0.57 7.80
N ILE A 51 18.26 -1.08 7.68
CA ILE A 51 17.37 -0.77 6.55
C ILE A 51 16.81 0.65 6.77
N ARG A 52 17.33 1.64 6.02
CA ARG A 52 17.00 3.07 6.18
C ARG A 52 16.72 3.80 4.87
N GLY A 53 16.84 3.10 3.76
CA GLY A 53 16.60 3.64 2.44
C GLY A 53 16.65 2.56 1.38
N PHE A 54 16.15 2.91 0.21
CA PHE A 54 16.08 2.02 -0.93
C PHE A 54 16.23 2.79 -2.25
N GLN A 55 16.61 2.05 -3.28
CA GLN A 55 16.62 2.50 -4.65
C GLN A 55 16.00 1.42 -5.55
N CYS A 56 15.06 1.83 -6.39
CA CYS A 56 14.44 0.99 -7.40
C CYS A 56 15.06 1.30 -8.77
N GLY A 57 15.25 0.27 -9.59
CA GLY A 57 15.74 0.42 -10.95
C GLY A 57 16.57 -0.78 -11.38
N GLY A 58 16.81 -0.90 -12.69
CA GLY A 58 17.64 -2.00 -13.23
C GLY A 58 17.14 -3.39 -12.82
N ASN A 59 15.81 -3.58 -12.77
CA ASN A 59 15.14 -4.83 -12.38
C ASN A 59 15.35 -5.31 -10.93
N LYS A 60 15.66 -4.39 -10.01
CA LYS A 60 15.79 -4.69 -8.59
C LYS A 60 15.44 -3.51 -7.69
N ILE A 61 15.17 -3.84 -6.44
CA ILE A 61 15.07 -2.93 -5.31
C ILE A 61 16.27 -3.24 -4.41
N VAL A 62 17.05 -2.24 -4.07
CA VAL A 62 18.28 -2.38 -3.29
C VAL A 62 18.22 -1.45 -2.10
N SER A 63 18.57 -1.93 -0.90
CA SER A 63 18.73 -1.06 0.26
C SER A 63 19.97 -0.18 0.11
N THR A 64 19.92 1.07 0.58
CA THR A 64 21.07 2.00 0.53
C THR A 64 22.11 1.77 1.62
N SER A 65 21.90 0.79 2.49
CA SER A 65 22.69 0.56 3.71
C SER A 65 23.53 -0.72 3.66
N VAL A 66 24.36 -0.91 4.69
CA VAL A 66 25.18 -2.11 4.88
C VAL A 66 24.67 -2.89 6.11
N PRO A 67 24.39 -4.21 6.00
CA PRO A 67 24.48 -5.04 4.80
C PRO A 67 23.47 -4.66 3.71
N VAL A 68 23.83 -4.89 2.45
CA VAL A 68 22.98 -4.58 1.29
C VAL A 68 21.95 -5.69 1.09
N VAL A 69 20.68 -5.35 1.23
CA VAL A 69 19.54 -6.20 0.94
C VAL A 69 19.07 -5.93 -0.50
N THR A 70 18.81 -6.97 -1.27
CA THR A 70 18.32 -6.85 -2.66
C THR A 70 17.11 -7.74 -2.89
N VAL A 71 16.11 -7.20 -3.57
CA VAL A 71 14.96 -7.94 -4.12
C VAL A 71 14.89 -7.70 -5.62
N THR A 72 14.99 -8.76 -6.41
CA THR A 72 14.83 -8.69 -7.87
C THR A 72 13.36 -8.63 -8.27
N THR A 73 13.06 -8.08 -9.45
CA THR A 73 11.69 -8.11 -10.01
C THR A 73 11.17 -9.53 -10.17
N ALA A 74 12.04 -10.50 -10.47
CA ALA A 74 11.66 -11.91 -10.55
C ALA A 74 11.22 -12.48 -9.19
N GLN A 75 11.94 -12.15 -8.11
CA GLN A 75 11.56 -12.52 -6.75
C GLN A 75 10.25 -11.85 -6.34
N LEU A 76 10.09 -10.55 -6.61
CA LEU A 76 8.87 -9.81 -6.30
C LEU A 76 7.66 -10.37 -7.06
N ASN A 77 7.77 -10.60 -8.37
CA ASN A 77 6.69 -11.19 -9.16
C ASN A 77 6.37 -12.63 -8.75
N LYS A 78 7.36 -13.39 -8.26
CA LYS A 78 7.12 -14.73 -7.73
C LYS A 78 6.38 -14.65 -6.40
N TYR A 79 6.76 -13.71 -5.54
CA TYR A 79 6.10 -13.47 -4.25
C TYR A 79 4.66 -12.98 -4.42
N ALA A 80 4.43 -12.00 -5.29
CA ALA A 80 3.08 -11.50 -5.62
C ALA A 80 2.15 -12.63 -6.08
N ARG A 81 2.67 -13.57 -6.91
CA ARG A 81 1.92 -14.75 -7.37
C ARG A 81 1.62 -15.79 -6.29
N SER A 82 2.34 -15.76 -5.17
CA SER A 82 2.07 -16.65 -4.03
C SER A 82 1.09 -16.07 -3.01
N LEU A 83 0.65 -14.82 -3.18
CA LEU A 83 -0.31 -14.22 -2.26
C LEU A 83 -1.71 -14.85 -2.42
N PRO A 84 -2.51 -14.91 -1.34
CA PRO A 84 -3.90 -15.34 -1.42
C PRO A 84 -4.71 -14.49 -2.40
N ALA A 85 -5.56 -15.15 -3.19
CA ALA A 85 -6.36 -14.46 -4.21
C ALA A 85 -7.28 -13.40 -3.62
N ASP A 86 -7.86 -13.67 -2.45
CA ASP A 86 -8.77 -12.76 -1.75
C ASP A 86 -8.05 -11.48 -1.30
N LEU A 87 -6.82 -11.63 -0.76
CA LEU A 87 -6.00 -10.48 -0.36
C LEU A 87 -5.63 -9.62 -1.59
N VAL A 88 -5.32 -10.25 -2.72
CA VAL A 88 -5.04 -9.53 -3.97
C VAL A 88 -6.30 -8.83 -4.52
N ALA A 89 -7.48 -9.43 -4.38
CA ALA A 89 -8.75 -8.80 -4.75
C ALA A 89 -9.02 -7.56 -3.89
N GLU A 90 -8.81 -7.66 -2.57
CA GLU A 90 -8.94 -6.54 -1.63
C GLU A 90 -7.97 -5.39 -1.97
N MET A 91 -6.73 -5.71 -2.31
CA MET A 91 -5.77 -4.70 -2.80
C MET A 91 -6.24 -3.99 -4.07
N ARG A 92 -6.89 -4.69 -5.00
CA ARG A 92 -7.45 -4.08 -6.22
C ARG A 92 -8.61 -3.15 -5.91
N GLU A 93 -9.46 -3.51 -4.96
CA GLU A 93 -10.55 -2.64 -4.51
C GLU A 93 -10.01 -1.37 -3.84
N CYS A 94 -9.00 -1.51 -2.98
CA CYS A 94 -8.30 -0.39 -2.37
C CYS A 94 -7.67 0.53 -3.44
N ALA A 95 -7.02 -0.05 -4.45
CA ALA A 95 -6.45 0.71 -5.56
C ALA A 95 -7.54 1.47 -6.35
N ALA A 96 -8.68 0.83 -6.63
CA ALA A 96 -9.79 1.45 -7.32
C ALA A 96 -10.43 2.60 -6.50
N ALA A 97 -10.58 2.42 -5.18
CA ALA A 97 -11.07 3.46 -4.28
C ALA A 97 -10.13 4.68 -4.26
N ALA A 98 -8.82 4.44 -4.09
CA ALA A 98 -7.80 5.49 -4.11
C ALA A 98 -7.80 6.24 -5.45
N LEU A 99 -7.96 5.53 -6.57
CA LEU A 99 -8.03 6.15 -7.90
C LEU A 99 -9.27 7.04 -8.05
N ARG A 100 -10.46 6.57 -7.64
CA ARG A 100 -11.69 7.38 -7.67
C ARG A 100 -11.54 8.68 -6.87
N ASN A 101 -10.98 8.60 -5.67
CA ASN A 101 -10.73 9.78 -4.85
C ASN A 101 -9.69 10.72 -5.50
N ASN A 102 -8.63 10.18 -6.09
CA ASN A 102 -7.62 10.99 -6.78
C ASN A 102 -8.21 11.74 -7.98
N ILE A 103 -9.09 11.10 -8.77
CA ILE A 103 -9.78 11.74 -9.90
C ILE A 103 -10.61 12.94 -9.41
N ILE A 104 -11.39 12.77 -8.35
CA ILE A 104 -12.19 13.87 -7.75
C ILE A 104 -11.27 15.01 -7.28
N ARG A 105 -10.22 14.68 -6.53
CA ARG A 105 -9.27 15.68 -6.02
C ARG A 105 -8.56 16.44 -7.14
N GLN A 106 -8.28 15.80 -8.27
CA GLN A 106 -7.68 16.44 -9.44
C GLN A 106 -8.63 17.42 -10.13
N GLN A 107 -9.95 17.30 -9.93
CA GLN A 107 -10.94 18.25 -10.46
C GLN A 107 -11.03 19.53 -9.63
N PHE A 108 -10.61 19.49 -8.35
CA PHE A 108 -10.65 20.66 -7.48
C PHE A 108 -9.72 21.75 -8.00
N CYS A 109 -10.22 23.00 -8.01
CA CYS A 109 -9.48 24.17 -8.45
C CYS A 109 -9.54 25.25 -7.37
N HIS A 110 -8.38 25.72 -6.93
CA HIS A 110 -8.23 26.78 -5.92
C HIS A 110 -7.77 28.11 -6.53
N CYS A 111 -8.10 28.38 -7.80
CA CYS A 111 -7.56 29.56 -8.50
C CYS A 111 -8.13 30.91 -8.01
N GLY A 112 -9.25 30.90 -7.26
CA GLY A 112 -9.85 32.10 -6.66
C GLY A 112 -10.39 33.14 -7.66
N SER A 113 -10.42 32.82 -8.96
CA SER A 113 -10.85 33.76 -10.02
C SER A 113 -12.35 33.64 -10.35
N THR A 114 -12.99 34.77 -10.67
CA THR A 114 -14.38 34.82 -11.18
C THR A 114 -14.43 35.66 -12.46
N PRO A 115 -14.71 35.07 -13.64
CA PRO A 115 -14.92 33.63 -13.86
C PRO A 115 -13.63 32.82 -13.73
N CYS A 116 -13.76 31.53 -13.42
CA CYS A 116 -12.62 30.62 -13.29
C CYS A 116 -11.84 30.53 -14.61
N GLY A 117 -10.56 30.89 -14.59
CA GLY A 117 -9.68 30.82 -15.76
C GLY A 117 -9.48 29.40 -16.33
N TYR A 118 -9.81 28.37 -15.54
CA TYR A 118 -9.72 26.96 -15.93
C TYR A 118 -11.07 26.35 -16.31
N ALA A 119 -12.15 27.14 -16.41
CA ALA A 119 -13.48 26.65 -16.77
C ALA A 119 -13.52 25.95 -18.14
N TYR A 120 -12.58 26.28 -19.05
CA TYR A 120 -12.47 25.63 -20.35
C TYR A 120 -11.92 24.19 -20.30
N MET A 121 -11.34 23.76 -19.17
CA MET A 121 -10.77 22.42 -18.99
C MET A 121 -11.84 21.35 -18.64
N GLY A 122 -13.13 21.67 -18.71
CA GLY A 122 -14.23 20.73 -18.44
C GLY A 122 -14.68 20.74 -16.97
N ASP A 123 -14.84 19.53 -16.39
CA ASP A 123 -15.48 19.22 -15.08
C ASP A 123 -14.70 19.72 -13.83
N ARG A 124 -14.08 20.90 -13.90
CA ARG A 124 -13.39 21.52 -12.76
C ARG A 124 -14.40 22.01 -11.72
N ILE A 125 -14.17 21.68 -10.46
CA ILE A 125 -14.94 22.21 -9.33
C ILE A 125 -14.20 23.44 -8.80
N CYS A 126 -14.76 24.64 -8.97
CA CYS A 126 -14.10 25.90 -8.64
C CYS A 126 -15.04 26.94 -7.98
N PRO A 127 -14.81 27.32 -6.72
CA PRO A 127 -13.99 26.60 -5.73
C PRO A 127 -14.70 25.31 -5.27
N PRO A 128 -13.96 24.27 -4.84
CA PRO A 128 -14.57 23.20 -4.08
C PRO A 128 -15.15 23.76 -2.77
N THR A 129 -16.26 23.16 -2.32
CA THR A 129 -16.79 23.43 -0.99
C THR A 129 -15.88 22.82 0.08
N GLU A 130 -15.89 23.39 1.29
CA GLU A 130 -15.15 22.82 2.42
C GLU A 130 -15.53 21.36 2.69
N GLN A 131 -16.81 21.01 2.52
CA GLN A 131 -17.28 19.64 2.68
C GLN A 131 -16.67 18.70 1.63
N GLN A 132 -16.61 19.10 0.36
CA GLN A 132 -15.98 18.29 -0.70
C GLN A 132 -14.48 18.06 -0.43
N GLU A 133 -13.78 19.07 0.08
CA GLU A 133 -12.38 18.92 0.48
C GLU A 133 -12.23 17.98 1.68
N LEU A 134 -13.10 18.12 2.68
CA LEU A 134 -13.08 17.29 3.87
C LEU A 134 -13.37 15.82 3.54
N ASP A 135 -14.36 15.54 2.70
CA ASP A 135 -14.73 14.20 2.28
C ASP A 135 -13.59 13.55 1.50
N ALA A 136 -13.01 14.27 0.53
CA ALA A 136 -11.90 13.76 -0.27
C ALA A 136 -10.63 13.52 0.57
N ARG A 137 -10.39 14.35 1.59
CA ARG A 137 -9.28 14.17 2.54
C ARG A 137 -9.52 12.97 3.46
N THR A 138 -10.74 12.82 3.98
CA THR A 138 -11.13 11.67 4.81
C THR A 138 -10.97 10.37 4.02
N GLU A 139 -11.45 10.34 2.78
CA GLU A 139 -11.32 9.18 1.91
C GLU A 139 -9.86 8.87 1.54
N TYR A 140 -9.02 9.90 1.39
CA TYR A 140 -7.59 9.72 1.18
C TYR A 140 -6.93 8.99 2.35
N TRP A 141 -7.19 9.45 3.59
CA TRP A 141 -6.63 8.80 4.78
C TRP A 141 -7.18 7.40 4.98
N ARG A 142 -8.48 7.18 4.76
CA ARG A 142 -9.06 5.83 4.79
C ARG A 142 -8.36 4.88 3.82
N CYS A 143 -8.11 5.31 2.57
CA CYS A 143 -7.40 4.49 1.58
C CYS A 143 -5.92 4.30 1.93
N HIS A 144 -5.29 5.31 2.53
CA HIS A 144 -3.91 5.24 3.00
C HIS A 144 -3.77 4.17 4.08
N ASP A 145 -4.60 4.24 5.12
CA ASP A 145 -4.54 3.31 6.25
C ASP A 145 -4.90 1.88 5.82
N TRP A 146 -5.89 1.74 4.93
CA TRP A 146 -6.21 0.45 4.32
C TRP A 146 -5.04 -0.11 3.50
N THR A 147 -4.30 0.73 2.78
CA THR A 147 -3.10 0.30 2.04
C THR A 147 -2.02 -0.20 3.00
N GLU A 148 -1.78 0.49 4.11
CA GLU A 148 -0.76 0.08 5.09
C GLU A 148 -1.13 -1.25 5.76
N ASP A 149 -2.38 -1.45 6.17
CA ASP A 149 -2.88 -2.75 6.70
C ASP A 149 -2.68 -3.90 5.70
N LEU A 150 -3.07 -3.67 4.44
CA LEU A 150 -2.92 -4.68 3.38
C LEU A 150 -1.44 -5.05 3.15
N LEU A 151 -0.52 -4.09 3.25
CA LEU A 151 0.90 -4.34 3.13
C LEU A 151 1.44 -5.12 4.33
N ASP A 152 0.99 -4.81 5.54
CA ASP A 152 1.40 -5.53 6.75
C ASP A 152 0.91 -6.98 6.74
N ARG A 153 -0.32 -7.23 6.30
CA ARG A 153 -0.86 -8.58 6.07
C ARG A 153 -0.09 -9.31 4.95
N ALA A 154 0.11 -8.67 3.81
CA ALA A 154 0.76 -9.30 2.67
C ALA A 154 2.25 -9.59 2.87
N LEU A 155 2.94 -8.81 3.69
CA LEU A 155 4.34 -9.02 4.05
C LEU A 155 4.49 -9.86 5.33
N GLY A 156 3.38 -10.28 5.94
CA GLY A 156 3.38 -11.15 7.11
C GLY A 156 3.94 -10.49 8.38
N PHE A 157 3.71 -9.19 8.54
CA PHE A 157 3.96 -8.46 9.80
C PHE A 157 2.76 -8.54 10.73
N THR A 158 1.56 -8.70 10.17
CA THR A 158 0.37 -9.07 10.93
C THR A 158 0.30 -10.59 11.00
N THR A 159 0.41 -11.14 12.21
CA THR A 159 0.01 -12.54 12.44
C THR A 159 -1.50 -12.49 12.63
N GLU A 160 -2.27 -13.25 11.84
CA GLU A 160 -3.68 -13.47 12.14
C GLU A 160 -3.77 -13.87 13.61
N VAL A 161 -4.54 -13.11 14.39
CA VAL A 161 -4.89 -13.50 15.76
C VAL A 161 -5.46 -14.91 15.63
N GLU A 162 -4.82 -15.91 16.25
CA GLU A 162 -5.40 -17.25 16.35
C GLU A 162 -6.89 -17.09 16.68
N PRO A 163 -7.81 -17.78 15.98
CA PRO A 163 -9.19 -17.77 16.40
C PRO A 163 -9.21 -18.22 17.86
N VAL A 164 -9.58 -17.31 18.76
CA VAL A 164 -9.69 -17.59 20.19
C VAL A 164 -10.46 -18.88 20.30
N GLY A 165 -9.78 -19.93 20.78
CA GLY A 165 -10.27 -21.29 20.79
C GLY A 165 -11.73 -21.31 21.20
N GLN A 166 -12.55 -21.90 20.34
CA GLN A 166 -13.91 -22.29 20.62
C GLN A 166 -13.91 -22.96 22.00
N LEU A 167 -14.37 -22.24 23.02
CA LEU A 167 -14.60 -22.76 24.35
C LEU A 167 -15.72 -23.80 24.21
N GLU A 168 -15.35 -25.06 23.99
CA GLU A 168 -16.20 -26.20 24.33
C GLU A 168 -16.40 -26.16 25.84
N LEU A 169 -17.40 -25.41 26.28
CA LEU A 169 -17.77 -25.26 27.67
C LEU A 169 -19.13 -25.92 27.89
N PHE A 170 -19.05 -27.09 28.54
CA PHE A 170 -20.06 -27.81 29.32
C PHE A 170 -20.90 -28.89 28.60
N GLU A 171 -20.34 -30.10 28.54
CA GLU A 171 -21.13 -31.32 28.75
C GLU A 171 -21.66 -31.31 30.20
N ILE A 172 -22.98 -31.34 30.36
CA ILE A 172 -23.64 -31.52 31.65
C ILE A 172 -23.77 -33.04 31.87
N PRO A 173 -23.16 -33.64 32.91
CA PRO A 173 -23.43 -35.04 33.21
C PRO A 173 -24.84 -35.17 33.79
N GLU A 174 -25.66 -35.99 33.14
CA GLU A 174 -26.97 -36.42 33.65
C GLU A 174 -26.79 -37.11 35.01
N ALA A 175 -27.42 -36.56 36.05
CA ALA A 175 -27.55 -37.23 37.34
C ALA A 175 -28.82 -38.09 37.33
N SER A 176 -28.61 -39.40 37.49
CA SER A 176 -29.64 -40.39 37.86
C SER A 176 -29.95 -40.34 39.35
#